data_AF-A0A4V6ABI3-F1
#
_entry.id   AF-A0A4V6ABI3-F1
#
_cell.length_a   1.000
_cell.length_b   1.000
_cell.length_c   1.000
_cell.angle_alpha   90.00
_cell.angle_beta   90.00
_cell.angle_gamma   90.00
#
_symmetry.space_group_name_H-M   'P 1'
#
loop_
_entity.id
_entity.type
_entity.pdbx_description
1 polymer ?
#
loop_
_entity_poly.entity_id
_entity_poly.type
_entity_poly.pdbx_seq_one_letter_code
_entity_poly.pdbx_strand_id
1 'polypeptide(L)'
;MLPLLYQPNPPISSSVPLALQSSPFSSRPVGGSKSAPKCKGGKLDIRNTGAPLVDLSSGEFDISTLQGRSLLVKMEVRKENRNIRDNHRRLLAEKFELKRNLYKALVRDPTLPQEMRELHAYKLAKLPRNSSFTRVRNRCVFTGRPRGVYQLFRMSRLVFRSLASQGLLEGIRKASW
;
A
#
# COMPACT_ATOMS: atom_id res chain seq x y z
N MET A 1 36.88 59.12 28.57
CA MET A 1 35.64 58.41 28.16
C MET A 1 35.42 58.68 26.68
N LEU A 2 35.83 57.77 25.82
CA LEU A 2 35.68 57.79 24.36
C LEU A 2 35.17 56.39 23.94
N PRO A 3 34.56 56.24 22.76
CA PRO A 3 33.17 55.87 22.57
C PRO A 3 32.99 54.41 22.13
N LEU A 4 31.82 53.81 22.41
CA LEU A 4 31.43 52.53 21.80
C LEU A 4 30.68 52.80 20.49
N LEU A 5 31.42 52.74 19.38
CA LEU A 5 30.88 52.67 18.03
C LEU A 5 30.32 51.25 17.78
N TYR A 6 29.02 51.21 17.48
CA TYR A 6 28.27 50.08 16.97
C TYR A 6 28.83 49.64 15.60
N GLN A 7 29.26 48.38 15.47
CA GLN A 7 29.68 47.78 14.20
C GLN A 7 28.62 46.80 13.70
N PRO A 8 28.02 46.99 12.51
CA PRO A 8 27.13 46.01 11.89
C PRO A 8 27.91 44.86 11.25
N ASN A 9 27.37 43.63 11.34
CA ASN A 9 27.95 42.41 10.78
C ASN A 9 28.09 42.46 9.24
N PRO A 10 29.13 41.84 8.67
CA PRO A 10 29.35 41.81 7.22
C PRO A 10 28.43 40.82 6.47
N PRO A 11 28.15 41.07 5.18
CA PRO A 11 27.30 40.21 4.34
C PRO A 11 27.99 38.90 3.96
N ILE A 12 27.22 37.80 3.96
CA ILE A 12 27.65 36.48 3.50
C ILE A 12 27.92 36.56 1.99
N SER A 13 29.18 36.37 1.60
CA SER A 13 29.66 36.45 0.21
C SER A 13 29.10 35.33 -0.67
N SER A 14 28.55 35.73 -1.81
CA SER A 14 28.32 34.90 -2.99
C SER A 14 29.64 34.50 -3.65
N SER A 15 29.92 33.20 -3.74
CA SER A 15 30.85 32.66 -4.74
C SER A 15 30.59 31.16 -4.96
N VAL A 16 29.79 30.84 -5.98
CA VAL A 16 29.76 29.51 -6.58
C VAL A 16 30.45 29.63 -7.93
N PRO A 17 31.61 28.98 -8.17
CA PRO A 17 32.22 29.00 -9.49
C PRO A 17 31.55 27.97 -10.40
N LEU A 18 31.12 28.45 -11.57
CA LEU A 18 30.76 27.70 -12.76
C LEU A 18 32.04 27.31 -13.54
N ALA A 19 32.25 26.02 -13.80
CA ALA A 19 32.98 25.45 -14.95
C ALA A 19 32.84 23.91 -14.86
N LEU A 20 32.09 23.17 -15.69
CA LEU A 20 32.17 22.92 -17.15
C LEU A 20 33.57 22.55 -17.66
N GLN A 21 33.77 21.25 -17.90
CA GLN A 21 34.55 20.59 -18.97
C GLN A 21 34.65 19.07 -18.66
N SER A 22 33.72 18.23 -19.13
CA SER A 22 33.74 17.46 -20.39
C SER A 22 34.79 16.32 -20.51
N SER A 23 34.31 15.09 -20.23
CA SER A 23 34.50 13.81 -20.99
C SER A 23 35.84 13.03 -20.84
N PRO A 24 35.90 11.68 -20.99
CA PRO A 24 35.12 10.85 -21.94
C PRO A 24 34.58 9.48 -21.43
N PHE A 25 33.60 8.97 -22.18
CA PHE A 25 33.36 7.57 -22.53
C PHE A 25 33.86 6.46 -21.57
N SER A 26 32.91 5.84 -20.86
CA SER A 26 32.83 4.38 -20.77
C SER A 26 31.36 3.98 -20.82
N SER A 27 30.84 3.96 -22.04
CA SER A 27 29.71 3.14 -22.43
C SER A 27 29.97 1.69 -22.01
N ARG A 28 29.38 1.24 -20.91
CA ARG A 28 29.25 -0.21 -20.70
C ARG A 28 28.25 -0.74 -21.73
N PRO A 29 28.59 -1.82 -22.44
CA PRO A 29 27.85 -2.30 -23.59
C PRO A 29 26.43 -2.74 -23.20
N VAL A 30 25.48 -2.30 -24.04
CA VAL A 30 24.17 -2.92 -24.21
C VAL A 30 24.41 -4.34 -24.73
N GLY A 31 24.46 -5.30 -23.82
CA GLY A 31 24.55 -6.72 -24.12
C GLY A 31 23.16 -7.23 -24.51
N GLY A 32 23.06 -7.71 -25.75
CA GLY A 32 21.82 -8.02 -26.43
C GLY A 32 20.94 -9.07 -25.75
N SER A 33 19.66 -8.93 -26.07
CA SER A 33 18.59 -9.90 -25.90
C SER A 33 19.03 -11.32 -26.30
N LYS A 34 19.36 -12.16 -25.32
CA LYS A 34 19.07 -13.59 -25.48
C LYS A 34 17.61 -13.77 -25.12
N SER A 35 16.80 -13.93 -26.17
CA SER A 35 15.42 -14.38 -26.11
C SER A 35 15.25 -15.49 -25.07
N ALA A 36 14.61 -15.18 -23.95
CA ALA A 36 14.03 -16.21 -23.12
C ALA A 36 13.03 -17.02 -23.98
N PRO A 37 12.97 -18.36 -23.86
CA PRO A 37 12.03 -19.16 -24.62
C PRO A 37 10.63 -18.61 -24.41
N LYS A 38 9.98 -18.29 -25.54
CA LYS A 38 8.63 -17.76 -25.59
C LYS A 38 7.67 -18.85 -25.14
N CYS A 39 7.50 -19.01 -23.83
CA CYS A 39 6.35 -19.70 -23.28
C CYS A 39 5.14 -18.88 -23.76
N LYS A 40 4.35 -19.44 -24.67
CA LYS A 40 3.03 -18.92 -25.02
C LYS A 40 2.12 -19.10 -23.80
N GLY A 41 2.37 -18.32 -22.75
CA GLY A 41 1.48 -18.15 -21.62
C GLY A 41 0.43 -17.16 -22.06
N GLY A 42 -0.77 -17.67 -22.38
CA GLY A 42 -1.93 -16.84 -22.62
C GLY A 42 -2.06 -15.81 -21.49
N LYS A 43 -2.27 -14.55 -21.88
CA LYS A 43 -2.72 -13.50 -20.98
C LYS A 43 -3.96 -14.03 -20.24
N LEU A 44 -3.82 -14.29 -18.95
CA LEU A 44 -4.97 -14.18 -18.07
C LEU A 44 -5.24 -12.68 -17.97
N ASP A 45 -6.09 -12.18 -18.87
CA ASP A 45 -6.62 -10.83 -18.81
C ASP A 45 -7.58 -10.75 -17.62
N ILE A 46 -7.07 -10.32 -16.46
CA ILE A 46 -7.77 -10.23 -15.16
C ILE A 46 -8.87 -9.14 -15.16
N ARG A 47 -9.20 -8.53 -16.30
CA ARG A 47 -10.11 -7.37 -16.38
C ARG A 47 -11.59 -7.72 -16.45
N ASN A 48 -11.97 -9.01 -16.46
CA ASN A 48 -13.37 -9.40 -16.67
C ASN A 48 -13.90 -10.51 -15.75
N THR A 49 -13.31 -10.72 -14.58
CA THR A 49 -14.00 -11.45 -13.51
C THR A 49 -14.67 -10.42 -12.62
N GLY A 50 -15.99 -10.29 -12.76
CA GLY A 50 -16.83 -9.53 -11.83
C GLY A 50 -16.55 -10.00 -10.41
N ALA A 51 -15.70 -9.26 -9.71
CA ALA A 51 -15.46 -9.50 -8.30
C ALA A 51 -16.74 -9.04 -7.57
N PRO A 52 -17.44 -9.93 -6.85
CA PRO A 52 -18.61 -9.51 -6.11
C PRO A 52 -18.20 -8.50 -5.03
N LEU A 53 -18.96 -7.42 -4.97
CA LEU A 53 -18.94 -6.45 -3.87
C LEU A 53 -19.19 -7.21 -2.56
N VAL A 54 -18.15 -7.36 -1.75
CA VAL A 54 -18.26 -8.03 -0.45
C VAL A 54 -18.75 -7.03 0.58
N ASP A 55 -20.06 -7.06 0.85
CA ASP A 55 -20.69 -6.38 1.99
C ASP A 55 -20.20 -6.99 3.30
N LEU A 56 -19.62 -6.16 4.16
CA LEU A 56 -18.93 -6.54 5.40
C LEU A 56 -19.84 -6.55 6.65
N SER A 57 -21.18 -6.60 6.50
CA SER A 57 -22.11 -6.46 7.64
C SER A 57 -22.74 -7.74 8.17
N SER A 58 -22.66 -8.88 7.48
CA SER A 58 -23.21 -10.17 7.94
C SER A 58 -22.10 -11.21 8.03
N GLY A 59 -21.90 -11.74 9.24
CA GLY A 59 -20.84 -12.70 9.57
C GLY A 59 -21.08 -14.13 9.08
N GLU A 60 -21.63 -14.33 7.88
CA GLU A 60 -21.80 -15.63 7.24
C GLU A 60 -21.48 -15.51 5.74
N PHE A 61 -20.43 -16.20 5.29
CA PHE A 61 -20.16 -16.40 3.87
C PHE A 61 -20.92 -17.66 3.46
N ASP A 62 -22.14 -17.48 2.97
CA ASP A 62 -22.97 -18.60 2.48
C ASP A 62 -22.52 -19.02 1.08
N ILE A 63 -21.71 -20.07 1.01
CA ILE A 63 -21.52 -20.87 -0.20
C ILE A 63 -22.60 -21.96 -0.15
N SER A 64 -23.85 -21.61 -0.48
CA SER A 64 -24.91 -22.60 -0.54
C SER A 64 -24.92 -23.33 -1.89
N THR A 65 -24.69 -24.64 -1.79
CA THR A 65 -25.12 -25.70 -2.72
C THR A 65 -24.16 -26.07 -3.87
N LEU A 66 -23.16 -26.91 -3.54
CA LEU A 66 -22.81 -28.06 -4.38
C LEU A 66 -22.56 -29.30 -3.49
N GLN A 67 -23.62 -30.08 -3.36
CA GLN A 67 -23.71 -31.52 -3.01
C GLN A 67 -22.57 -32.18 -2.20
N GLY A 68 -22.91 -32.59 -0.98
CA GLY A 68 -22.63 -33.97 -0.55
C GLY A 68 -21.25 -34.30 0.03
N ARG A 69 -20.42 -33.32 0.37
CA ARG A 69 -19.24 -33.56 1.24
C ARG A 69 -19.41 -32.81 2.55
N SER A 70 -20.02 -33.49 3.51
CA SER A 70 -20.05 -33.09 4.91
C SER A 70 -18.65 -33.17 5.53
N LEU A 71 -17.74 -32.29 5.11
CA LEU A 71 -16.68 -31.84 5.97
C LEU A 71 -16.95 -30.38 6.19
N LEU A 72 -17.74 -30.10 7.24
CA LEU A 72 -17.69 -28.83 7.94
C LEU A 72 -16.25 -28.68 8.45
N VAL A 73 -15.34 -28.28 7.57
CA VAL A 73 -14.09 -27.65 7.98
C VAL A 73 -14.54 -26.31 8.54
N LYS A 74 -14.96 -26.32 9.81
CA LYS A 74 -15.15 -25.12 10.62
C LYS A 74 -13.77 -24.48 10.75
N MET A 75 -13.35 -23.77 9.71
CA MET A 75 -12.28 -22.79 9.82
C MET A 75 -12.89 -21.60 10.53
N GLU A 76 -12.99 -21.71 11.86
CA GLU A 76 -13.44 -20.60 12.68
C GLU A 76 -12.54 -19.38 12.43
N VAL A 77 -13.16 -18.26 12.10
CA VAL A 77 -12.47 -16.99 11.97
C VAL A 77 -11.98 -16.60 13.36
N ARG A 78 -10.66 -16.72 13.61
CA ARG A 78 -10.11 -16.30 14.90
C ARG A 78 -10.28 -14.81 15.07
N LYS A 79 -10.96 -14.42 16.15
CA LYS A 79 -11.10 -13.03 16.59
C LYS A 79 -9.78 -12.53 17.17
N GLU A 80 -8.86 -12.16 16.28
CA GLU A 80 -7.55 -11.66 16.66
C GLU A 80 -7.61 -10.15 16.97
N ASN A 81 -7.14 -9.73 18.17
CA ASN A 81 -7.09 -8.33 18.58
C ASN A 81 -6.40 -7.42 17.55
N ARG A 82 -5.41 -7.95 16.83
CA ARG A 82 -4.70 -7.22 15.77
C ARG A 82 -5.56 -6.96 14.54
N ASN A 83 -6.46 -7.88 14.20
CA ASN A 83 -7.42 -7.70 13.10
C ASN A 83 -8.45 -6.63 13.47
N ILE A 84 -8.96 -6.65 14.71
CA ILE A 84 -9.89 -5.63 15.22
C ILE A 84 -9.26 -4.24 15.15
N ARG A 85 -8.03 -4.09 15.66
CA ARG A 85 -7.29 -2.82 15.60
C ARG A 85 -6.99 -2.36 14.17
N ASP A 86 -6.84 -3.29 13.23
CA ASP A 86 -6.60 -2.99 11.83
C ASP A 86 -7.91 -2.58 11.12
N ASN A 87 -9.02 -3.22 11.45
CA ASN A 87 -10.35 -2.84 10.99
C ASN A 87 -10.72 -1.44 11.46
N HIS A 88 -10.51 -1.14 12.75
CA HIS A 88 -10.70 0.21 13.27
C HIS A 88 -9.84 1.26 12.54
N ARG A 89 -8.62 0.90 12.15
CA ARG A 89 -7.75 1.77 11.32
C ARG A 89 -8.32 1.99 9.91
N ARG A 90 -8.94 0.98 9.29
CA ARG A 90 -9.61 1.12 7.98
C ARG A 90 -10.80 2.07 8.07
N LEU A 91 -11.69 1.87 9.04
CA LEU A 91 -12.85 2.73 9.27
C LEU A 91 -12.42 4.18 9.53
N LEU A 92 -11.36 4.38 10.31
CA LEU A 92 -10.79 5.71 10.52
C LEU A 92 -10.17 6.28 9.24
N ALA A 93 -9.48 5.48 8.43
CA ALA A 93 -8.86 5.95 7.19
C ALA A 93 -9.91 6.43 6.19
N GLU A 94 -10.99 5.66 6.03
CA GLU A 94 -12.15 5.99 5.20
C GLU A 94 -12.80 7.31 5.66
N LYS A 95 -13.10 7.45 6.95
CA LYS A 95 -13.69 8.68 7.53
C LYS A 95 -12.88 9.95 7.24
N PHE A 96 -11.56 9.86 7.13
CA PHE A 96 -10.67 11.02 6.98
C PHE A 96 -9.97 11.08 5.61
N GLU A 97 -10.38 10.26 4.64
CA GLU A 97 -9.72 10.15 3.34
C GLU A 97 -9.75 11.49 2.60
N LEU A 98 -10.95 12.03 2.37
CA LEU A 98 -11.15 13.28 1.63
C LEU A 98 -10.41 14.45 2.29
N LYS A 99 -10.56 14.61 3.61
CA LYS A 99 -9.90 15.69 4.37
C LYS A 99 -8.37 15.62 4.25
N ARG A 100 -7.79 14.42 4.33
CA ARG A 100 -6.34 14.26 4.17
C ARG A 100 -5.89 14.53 2.75
N ASN A 101 -6.63 14.07 1.75
CA ASN A 101 -6.26 14.28 0.35
C ASN A 101 -6.30 15.77 0.00
N LEU A 102 -7.35 16.49 0.45
CA LEU A 102 -7.45 17.94 0.29
C LEU A 102 -6.29 18.68 0.95
N TYR A 103 -5.99 18.42 2.22
CA TYR A 103 -4.88 19.10 2.90
C TYR A 103 -3.51 18.75 2.28
N LYS A 104 -3.32 17.51 1.80
CA LYS A 104 -2.09 17.14 1.09
C LYS A 104 -1.96 17.84 -0.25
N ALA A 105 -3.04 18.06 -0.98
CA ALA A 105 -3.02 18.81 -2.24
C ALA A 105 -2.57 20.25 -1.97
N LEU A 106 -3.27 20.95 -1.07
CA LEU A 106 -2.97 22.35 -0.72
C LEU A 106 -1.54 22.56 -0.20
N VAL A 107 -1.00 21.61 0.57
CA VAL A 107 0.39 21.69 1.06
C VAL A 107 1.41 21.48 -0.06
N ARG A 108 1.07 20.71 -1.09
CA ARG A 108 1.97 20.40 -2.23
C ARG A 108 1.97 21.50 -3.29
N ASP A 109 0.92 22.30 -3.37
CA ASP A 109 0.74 23.30 -4.43
C ASP A 109 1.72 24.49 -4.25
N PRO A 110 2.68 24.71 -5.16
CA PRO A 110 3.70 25.75 -5.01
C PRO A 110 3.18 27.17 -5.28
N THR A 111 2.01 27.30 -5.92
CA THR A 111 1.39 28.59 -6.27
C THR A 111 0.74 29.28 -5.07
N LEU A 112 0.44 28.53 -4.00
CA LEU A 112 -0.20 29.07 -2.81
C LEU A 112 0.82 29.81 -1.92
N PRO A 113 0.38 30.87 -1.22
CA PRO A 113 1.21 31.58 -0.27
C PRO A 113 1.67 30.63 0.85
N GLN A 114 2.87 30.90 1.37
CA GLN A 114 3.54 30.04 2.35
C GLN A 114 2.70 29.87 3.62
N GLU A 115 2.09 30.96 4.13
CA GLU A 115 1.25 30.93 5.34
C GLU A 115 0.08 29.94 5.23
N MET A 116 -0.57 29.88 4.06
CA MET A 116 -1.68 28.96 3.83
C MET A 116 -1.20 27.51 3.80
N ARG A 117 -0.04 27.24 3.19
CA ARG A 117 0.58 25.91 3.19
C ARG A 117 0.90 25.45 4.60
N GLU A 118 1.45 26.32 5.43
CA GLU A 118 1.78 26.04 6.83
C GLU A 118 0.52 25.77 7.68
N LEU A 119 -0.54 26.55 7.48
CA LEU A 119 -1.83 26.33 8.14
C LEU A 119 -2.40 24.94 7.81
N HIS A 120 -2.35 24.53 6.54
CA HIS A 120 -2.83 23.22 6.12
C HIS A 120 -1.91 22.07 6.57
N ALA A 121 -0.60 22.31 6.66
CA ALA A 121 0.35 21.37 7.25
C ALA A 121 0.04 21.14 8.74
N TYR A 122 -0.25 22.20 9.50
CA TYR A 122 -0.69 22.11 10.89
C TYR A 122 -2.00 21.33 11.04
N LYS A 123 -3.01 21.65 10.21
CA LYS A 123 -4.29 20.91 10.18
C LYS A 123 -4.10 19.43 9.86
N LEU A 124 -3.18 19.10 8.94
CA LEU A 124 -2.86 17.72 8.59
C LEU A 124 -2.18 16.97 9.75
N ALA A 125 -1.29 17.63 10.48
CA ALA A 125 -0.63 17.08 11.67
C ALA A 125 -1.61 16.83 12.83
N LYS A 126 -2.65 17.66 12.97
CA LYS A 126 -3.70 17.53 13.99
C LYS A 126 -4.62 16.31 13.79
N LEU A 127 -4.73 15.78 12.57
CA LEU A 127 -5.57 14.61 12.28
C LEU A 127 -5.05 13.34 13.00
N PRO A 128 -5.95 12.41 13.39
CA PRO A 128 -5.54 11.23 14.12
C PRO A 128 -4.52 10.41 13.32
N ARG A 129 -3.40 10.02 13.96
CA ARG A 129 -2.30 9.32 13.29
C ARG A 129 -2.74 8.00 12.63
N ASN A 130 -3.71 7.33 13.24
CA ASN A 130 -4.23 6.03 12.80
C ASN A 130 -5.15 6.07 11.58
N SER A 131 -5.66 7.24 11.18
CA SER A 131 -6.45 7.37 9.95
C SER A 131 -5.60 7.49 8.68
N SER A 132 -4.28 7.33 8.76
CA SER A 132 -3.43 7.32 7.56
C SER A 132 -3.50 5.96 6.86
N PHE A 133 -3.78 5.94 5.56
CA PHE A 133 -3.83 4.72 4.75
C PHE A 133 -2.53 3.90 4.82
N THR A 134 -1.37 4.56 4.95
CA THR A 134 -0.05 3.92 5.08
C THR A 134 0.03 2.96 6.29
N ARG A 135 -0.81 3.13 7.31
CA ARG A 135 -0.82 2.27 8.52
C ARG A 135 -1.70 1.05 8.42
N VAL A 136 -2.57 0.98 7.42
CA VAL A 136 -3.41 -0.18 7.17
C VAL A 136 -2.52 -1.30 6.63
N ARG A 137 -2.71 -2.53 7.11
CA ARG A 137 -1.98 -3.70 6.59
C ARG A 137 -2.95 -4.78 6.14
N ASN A 138 -2.62 -5.44 5.04
CA ASN A 138 -3.38 -6.62 4.63
C ASN A 138 -3.09 -7.77 5.61
N ARG A 139 -4.15 -8.32 6.22
CA ARG A 139 -4.08 -9.45 7.15
C ARG A 139 -4.97 -10.58 6.65
N CYS A 140 -4.61 -11.80 7.03
CA CYS A 140 -5.47 -12.97 6.82
C CYS A 140 -6.76 -12.82 7.63
N VAL A 141 -7.91 -13.09 6.99
CA VAL A 141 -9.22 -13.09 7.67
C VAL A 141 -9.29 -14.17 8.74
N PHE A 142 -8.91 -15.42 8.40
CA PHE A 142 -9.00 -16.56 9.30
C PHE A 142 -8.01 -16.54 10.47
N THR A 143 -6.74 -16.19 10.21
CA THR A 143 -5.65 -16.34 11.19
C THR A 143 -5.04 -15.03 11.68
N GLY A 144 -5.38 -13.89 11.07
CA GLY A 144 -4.76 -12.59 11.39
C GLY A 144 -3.28 -12.45 11.03
N ARG A 145 -2.70 -13.44 10.33
CA ARG A 145 -1.29 -13.42 9.89
C ARG A 145 -1.01 -12.17 9.06
N PRO A 146 0.04 -11.37 9.38
CA PRO A 146 0.31 -10.09 8.72
C PRO A 146 1.10 -10.19 7.40
N ARG A 147 1.67 -11.35 7.07
CA ARG A 147 2.60 -11.53 5.94
C ARG A 147 2.19 -12.73 5.10
N GLY A 148 2.59 -12.73 3.83
CA GLY A 148 2.28 -13.79 2.87
C GLY A 148 0.77 -13.98 2.74
N VAL A 149 0.05 -12.87 2.59
CA VAL A 149 -1.40 -12.83 2.37
C VAL A 149 -1.62 -12.55 0.90
N TYR A 150 -2.40 -13.40 0.24
CA TYR A 150 -2.81 -13.15 -1.14
C TYR A 150 -3.90 -12.08 -1.14
N GLN A 151 -3.72 -11.02 -1.95
CA GLN A 151 -4.65 -9.88 -1.96
C GLN A 151 -6.03 -10.25 -2.49
N LEU A 152 -6.10 -11.12 -3.50
CA LEU A 152 -7.35 -11.59 -4.09
C LEU A 152 -8.21 -12.36 -3.07
N PHE A 153 -7.63 -13.39 -2.45
CA PHE A 153 -8.35 -14.27 -1.54
C PHE A 153 -8.45 -13.72 -0.11
N ARG A 154 -7.66 -12.70 0.26
CA ARG A 154 -7.54 -12.16 1.63
C ARG A 154 -7.14 -13.21 2.69
N MET A 155 -6.48 -14.29 2.26
CA MET A 155 -6.03 -15.38 3.12
C MET A 155 -4.50 -15.48 3.16
N SER A 156 -3.96 -16.06 4.24
CA SER A 156 -2.55 -16.41 4.30
C SER A 156 -2.23 -17.61 3.41
N ARG A 157 -0.98 -17.70 2.93
CA ARG A 157 -0.46 -18.84 2.16
C ARG A 157 -0.67 -20.21 2.83
N LEU A 158 -0.71 -20.27 4.16
CA LEU A 158 -0.89 -21.53 4.91
C LEU A 158 -2.33 -22.03 4.79
N VAL A 159 -3.27 -21.14 5.08
CA VAL A 159 -4.71 -21.40 4.95
C VAL A 159 -5.06 -21.69 3.50
N PHE A 160 -4.56 -20.88 2.57
CA PHE A 160 -4.73 -21.08 1.14
C PHE A 160 -4.27 -22.48 0.71
N ARG A 161 -3.09 -22.93 1.16
CA ARG A 161 -2.58 -24.26 0.80
C ARG A 161 -3.41 -25.39 1.42
N SER A 162 -3.87 -25.22 2.65
CA SER A 162 -4.76 -26.20 3.30
C SER A 162 -6.09 -26.34 2.56
N LEU A 163 -6.73 -25.21 2.22
CA LEU A 163 -8.00 -25.17 1.50
C LEU A 163 -7.86 -25.70 0.07
N ALA A 164 -6.78 -25.34 -0.63
CA ALA A 164 -6.49 -25.85 -1.97
C ALA A 164 -6.27 -27.37 -1.96
N SER A 165 -5.55 -27.90 -0.98
CA SER A 165 -5.35 -29.35 -0.83
C SER A 165 -6.63 -30.10 -0.47
N GLN A 166 -7.56 -29.46 0.22
CA GLN A 166 -8.89 -30.01 0.50
C GLN A 166 -9.85 -29.92 -0.70
N GLY A 167 -9.47 -29.18 -1.75
CA GLY A 167 -10.33 -28.96 -2.92
C GLY A 167 -11.48 -27.99 -2.67
N LEU A 168 -11.41 -27.17 -1.61
CA LEU A 168 -12.43 -26.19 -1.27
C LEU A 168 -12.32 -24.89 -2.10
N LEU A 169 -11.21 -24.71 -2.82
CA LEU A 169 -11.01 -23.58 -3.71
C LEU A 169 -11.23 -24.01 -5.15
N GLU A 170 -12.24 -23.42 -5.79
CA GLU A 170 -12.60 -23.71 -7.17
C GLU A 170 -11.51 -23.26 -8.15
N GLY A 171 -11.26 -24.07 -9.17
CA GLY A 171 -10.30 -23.75 -10.23
C GLY A 171 -8.82 -23.80 -9.82
N ILE A 172 -8.51 -24.19 -8.58
CA ILE A 172 -7.12 -24.26 -8.09
C ILE A 172 -6.61 -25.70 -8.17
N ARG A 173 -5.62 -25.92 -9.03
CA ARG A 173 -4.91 -27.20 -9.16
C ARG A 173 -3.41 -26.98 -8.98
N LYS A 174 -2.71 -28.02 -8.50
CA LYS A 174 -1.25 -27.99 -8.46
C LYS A 174 -0.73 -27.89 -9.89
N ALA A 175 0.11 -26.90 -10.17
CA ALA A 175 0.79 -26.81 -11.45
C ALA A 175 1.80 -27.95 -11.58
N SER A 176 1.74 -28.68 -12.69
CA SER A 176 2.75 -29.63 -13.15
C SER A 176 3.20 -29.17 -14.52
N TRP A 177 4.50 -29.05 -14.71
CA TRP A 177 5.16 -28.78 -15.99
C TRP A 177 6.07 -29.95 -16.33
#